data_AF-A0AA50H8A1-F1
#
_entry.id   AF-A0AA50H8A1-F1
#
_cell.length_a   1.000
_cell.length_b   1.000
_cell.length_c   1.000
_cell.angle_alpha   90.00
_cell.angle_beta   90.00
_cell.angle_gamma   90.00
#
_symmetry.space_group_name_H-M   'P 1'
#
loop_
_entity.id
_entity.type
_entity.pdbx_description
1 polymer ?
#
loop_
_entity_poly.entity_id
_entity_poly.type
_entity_poly.pdbx_seq_one_letter_code
_entity_poly.pdbx_strand_id
1 'polypeptide(L)'
;MFNHAPRRAIALTVMLMAGSAGASDADLTIEVGGALFEQGGVVTIYPIPVPPEELSVQEGKAAGRVTVTSRYAEVQLKYPKDGKYVFRFRSPEGAADDQKLGTQALSVIGTDMEDRGPQMAVGFKDAYSSGGQVIRVLPRAEHAGESDAARTNARWGKVEGKDALPPADERGARSLAAILRYGGSDFTFHCVGDTSVQVCTIPQNQWPTLDMRWWRDIAEARLERLDYHALRRCYDSSWLGGGTCDPDPKSNEPAYFRK
;
A
#
# COMPACT_ATOMS: atom_id res chain seq x y z
N MET A 1 5.13 -36.86 12.93
CA MET A 1 4.12 -36.50 11.91
C MET A 1 3.20 -35.46 12.51
N PHE A 2 3.52 -34.18 12.32
CA PHE A 2 2.68 -33.08 12.81
C PHE A 2 1.83 -32.59 11.64
N ASN A 3 0.51 -32.81 11.76
CA ASN A 3 -0.50 -32.33 10.82
C ASN A 3 -0.45 -30.80 10.76
N HIS A 4 -0.11 -30.25 9.59
CA HIS A 4 -0.32 -28.84 9.31
C HIS A 4 -1.81 -28.58 9.10
N ALA A 5 -2.41 -27.81 10.01
CA ALA A 5 -3.72 -27.22 9.81
C ALA A 5 -3.67 -26.17 8.67
N PRO A 6 -4.70 -26.06 7.83
CA PRO A 6 -4.73 -25.09 6.75
C PRO A 6 -4.88 -23.68 7.31
N ARG A 7 -3.91 -22.81 7.00
CA ARG A 7 -3.98 -21.37 7.24
C ARG A 7 -5.15 -20.81 6.42
N ARG A 8 -6.25 -20.51 7.10
CA ARG A 8 -7.42 -19.83 6.53
C ARG A 8 -7.00 -18.44 6.07
N ALA A 9 -7.26 -18.13 4.79
CA ALA A 9 -7.18 -16.79 4.24
C ALA A 9 -8.18 -15.90 4.98
N ILE A 10 -7.68 -14.81 5.57
CA ILE A 10 -8.52 -13.77 6.18
C ILE A 10 -8.90 -12.82 5.05
N ALA A 11 -10.09 -13.00 4.49
CA ALA A 11 -10.74 -11.94 3.73
C ALA A 11 -11.12 -10.83 4.72
N LEU A 12 -10.45 -9.69 4.62
CA LEU A 12 -10.71 -8.56 5.51
C LEU A 12 -11.96 -7.81 5.01
N THR A 13 -13.13 -8.22 5.47
CA THR A 13 -14.38 -7.45 5.29
C THR A 13 -14.53 -6.50 6.47
N VAL A 14 -14.20 -5.21 6.28
CA VAL A 14 -14.43 -4.18 7.31
C VAL A 14 -15.80 -3.56 7.09
N MET A 15 -16.77 -3.91 7.93
CA MET A 15 -18.07 -3.24 8.03
C MET A 15 -18.02 -2.21 9.15
N LEU A 16 -18.11 -0.91 8.85
CA LEU A 16 -18.52 0.09 9.84
C LEU A 16 -20.05 0.22 9.80
N MET A 17 -20.68 -0.03 10.95
CA MET A 17 -22.13 0.01 11.14
C MET A 17 -22.55 1.35 11.77
N ALA A 18 -23.15 2.22 10.96
CA ALA A 18 -24.13 3.19 11.41
C ALA A 18 -25.28 3.18 10.40
N GLY A 19 -26.51 3.15 10.89
CA GLY A 19 -27.71 2.94 10.09
C GLY A 19 -28.39 4.25 9.68
N SER A 20 -28.82 4.31 8.42
CA SER A 20 -30.05 4.97 8.00
C SER A 20 -30.52 4.26 6.72
N ALA A 21 -31.81 3.92 6.68
CA ALA A 21 -32.43 3.30 5.52
C ALA A 21 -32.68 4.39 4.46
N GLY A 22 -32.04 4.28 3.30
CA GLY A 22 -32.36 5.12 2.14
C GLY A 22 -31.22 5.50 1.20
N ALA A 23 -29.95 5.27 1.55
CA ALA A 23 -28.83 5.64 0.69
C ALA A 23 -28.32 4.44 -0.14
N SER A 24 -28.09 4.65 -1.44
CA SER A 24 -27.57 3.62 -2.36
C SER A 24 -26.10 3.31 -2.06
N ASP A 25 -25.79 2.09 -1.65
CA ASP A 25 -24.39 1.73 -1.39
C ASP A 25 -23.54 1.74 -2.67
N ALA A 26 -22.35 2.35 -2.61
CA ALA A 26 -21.33 2.24 -3.65
C ALA A 26 -20.57 0.90 -3.51
N ASP A 27 -20.38 0.18 -4.62
CA ASP A 27 -19.68 -1.10 -4.64
C ASP A 27 -18.61 -1.10 -5.74
N LEU A 28 -17.34 -1.24 -5.35
CA LEU A 28 -16.18 -1.16 -6.23
C LEU A 28 -15.38 -2.47 -6.23
N THR A 29 -15.13 -3.02 -7.41
CA THR A 29 -14.17 -4.10 -7.62
C THR A 29 -12.90 -3.55 -8.27
N ILE A 30 -11.78 -3.66 -7.55
CA ILE A 30 -10.45 -3.29 -8.02
C ILE A 30 -9.76 -4.56 -8.51
N GLU A 31 -9.65 -4.71 -9.82
CA GLU A 31 -8.84 -5.76 -10.44
C GLU A 31 -7.37 -5.34 -10.45
N VAL A 32 -6.51 -6.19 -9.89
CA VAL A 32 -5.07 -5.92 -9.80
C VAL A 32 -4.36 -6.67 -10.90
N GLY A 33 -3.67 -5.97 -11.78
CA GLY A 33 -2.92 -6.56 -12.89
C GLY A 33 -1.48 -6.05 -12.99
N GLY A 34 -0.79 -6.44 -14.06
CA GLY A 34 0.53 -5.90 -14.43
C GLY A 34 1.57 -5.93 -13.31
N ALA A 35 2.36 -4.86 -13.21
CA ALA A 35 3.46 -4.76 -12.25
C ALA A 35 2.97 -4.78 -10.79
N LEU A 36 1.79 -4.22 -10.51
CA LEU A 36 1.20 -4.25 -9.17
C LEU A 36 0.90 -5.69 -8.71
N PHE A 37 0.36 -6.52 -9.60
CA PHE A 37 0.09 -7.93 -9.29
C PHE A 37 1.38 -8.73 -9.11
N GLU A 38 2.35 -8.57 -10.01
CA GLU A 38 3.59 -9.36 -10.01
C GLU A 38 4.54 -8.98 -8.87
N GLN A 39 4.75 -7.68 -8.66
CA GLN A 39 5.83 -7.13 -7.83
C GLN A 39 5.31 -6.39 -6.58
N GLY A 40 3.99 -6.39 -6.38
CA GLY A 40 3.35 -5.68 -5.30
C GLY A 40 3.46 -4.16 -5.44
N GLY A 41 2.85 -3.47 -4.49
CA GLY A 41 2.80 -2.01 -4.49
C GLY A 41 1.78 -1.49 -3.51
N VAL A 42 1.27 -0.29 -3.78
CA VAL A 42 0.32 0.42 -2.92
C VAL A 42 -0.85 0.93 -3.72
N VAL A 43 -2.04 0.74 -3.15
CA VAL A 43 -3.27 1.39 -3.62
C VAL A 43 -3.82 2.21 -2.46
N THR A 44 -3.94 3.52 -2.67
CA THR A 44 -4.59 4.42 -1.73
C THR A 44 -6.03 4.65 -2.19
N ILE A 45 -7.00 4.42 -1.30
CA ILE A 45 -8.42 4.58 -1.61
C ILE A 45 -8.94 5.82 -0.91
N TYR A 46 -9.56 6.71 -1.67
CA TYR A 46 -10.20 7.95 -1.23
C TYR A 46 -11.70 7.90 -1.54
N PRO A 47 -12.55 7.54 -0.54
CA PRO A 47 -13.99 7.67 -0.66
C PRO A 47 -14.39 9.14 -0.61
N ILE A 48 -15.22 9.59 -1.54
CA ILE A 48 -15.64 10.99 -1.68
C ILE A 48 -17.16 11.06 -1.48
N PRO A 49 -17.64 11.61 -0.35
CA PRO A 49 -19.06 11.78 -0.12
C PRO A 49 -19.61 12.87 -1.05
N VAL A 50 -20.65 12.54 -1.80
CA VAL A 50 -21.33 13.48 -2.70
C VAL A 50 -22.84 13.52 -2.45
N PRO A 51 -23.51 14.62 -2.79
CA PRO A 51 -24.96 14.67 -2.86
C PRO A 51 -25.52 13.62 -3.84
N PRO A 52 -26.70 13.02 -3.56
CA PRO A 52 -27.29 12.00 -4.44
C PRO A 52 -27.48 12.45 -5.89
N GLU A 53 -27.66 13.75 -6.12
CA GLU A 53 -27.86 14.34 -7.45
C GLU A 53 -26.60 14.29 -8.33
N GLU A 54 -25.42 14.20 -7.72
CA GLU A 54 -24.14 14.06 -8.43
C GLU A 54 -23.81 12.61 -8.80
N LEU A 55 -24.50 11.65 -8.20
CA LEU A 55 -24.41 10.25 -8.58
C LEU A 55 -25.37 10.05 -9.74
N SER A 56 -24.84 10.09 -10.97
CA SER A 56 -25.59 9.66 -12.15
C SER A 56 -26.20 8.29 -11.86
N VAL A 57 -27.53 8.23 -11.84
CA VAL A 57 -28.31 7.03 -11.50
C VAL A 57 -27.96 5.94 -12.50
N GLN A 58 -26.99 5.09 -12.16
CA GLN A 58 -26.90 3.77 -12.79
C GLN A 58 -28.00 2.94 -12.15
N GLU A 59 -29.20 3.02 -12.73
CA GLU A 59 -30.29 2.10 -12.43
C GLU A 59 -29.76 0.68 -12.63
N GLY A 60 -29.69 -0.10 -11.55
CA GLY A 60 -29.20 -1.48 -11.56
C GLY A 60 -27.68 -1.58 -11.41
N LYS A 61 -27.23 -1.69 -10.15
CA LYS A 61 -25.86 -1.98 -9.70
C LYS A 61 -25.09 -2.94 -10.63
N ALA A 62 -24.34 -2.41 -11.59
CA ALA A 62 -23.05 -2.99 -11.90
C ALA A 62 -22.09 -2.41 -10.87
N ALA A 63 -21.50 -3.27 -10.04
CA ALA A 63 -20.37 -2.85 -9.21
C ALA A 63 -19.33 -2.20 -10.14
N GLY A 64 -18.91 -0.98 -9.83
CA GLY A 64 -17.88 -0.31 -10.61
C GLY A 64 -16.66 -1.22 -10.64
N ARG A 65 -16.15 -1.56 -11.82
CA ARG A 65 -14.94 -2.38 -11.96
C ARG A 65 -13.86 -1.51 -12.56
N VAL A 66 -12.73 -1.40 -11.86
CA VAL A 66 -11.54 -0.71 -12.34
C VAL A 66 -10.36 -1.65 -12.33
N THR A 67 -9.45 -1.46 -13.28
CA THR A 67 -8.19 -2.22 -13.34
C THR A 67 -7.05 -1.32 -12.92
N VAL A 68 -6.20 -1.80 -12.01
CA VAL A 68 -5.02 -1.10 -11.52
C VAL A 68 -3.78 -1.96 -11.80
N THR A 69 -2.89 -1.44 -12.65
CA THR A 69 -1.68 -2.14 -13.08
C THR A 69 -0.38 -1.52 -12.56
N SER A 70 -0.44 -0.24 -12.22
CA SER A 70 0.68 0.56 -11.69
C SER A 70 0.99 0.18 -10.24
N ARG A 71 2.28 0.12 -9.88
CA ARG A 71 2.72 -0.23 -8.50
C ARG A 71 2.31 0.82 -7.46
N TYR A 72 1.89 2.00 -7.90
CA TYR A 72 1.17 2.97 -7.07
C TYR A 72 -0.07 3.46 -7.81
N ALA A 73 -1.19 3.55 -7.09
CA ALA A 73 -2.40 4.20 -7.58
C ALA A 73 -3.19 4.84 -6.44
N GLU A 74 -3.84 5.96 -6.74
CA GLU A 74 -4.93 6.51 -5.93
C GLU A 74 -6.26 6.18 -6.60
N VAL A 75 -7.16 5.56 -5.87
CA VAL A 75 -8.50 5.21 -6.33
C VAL A 75 -9.48 6.10 -5.60
N GLN A 76 -10.11 7.00 -6.34
CA GLN A 76 -11.10 7.94 -5.82
C GLN A 76 -12.49 7.41 -6.16
N LEU A 77 -13.34 7.23 -5.14
CA LEU A 77 -14.67 6.62 -5.28
C LEU A 77 -15.73 7.57 -4.73
N LYS A 78 -16.59 8.09 -5.60
CA LYS A 78 -17.78 8.82 -5.16
C LYS A 78 -18.79 7.85 -4.53
N TYR A 79 -19.39 8.28 -3.43
CA TYR A 79 -20.48 7.57 -2.76
C TYR A 79 -21.46 8.58 -2.16
N PRO A 80 -22.73 8.20 -1.90
CA PRO A 80 -23.68 9.16 -1.33
C PRO A 80 -23.24 9.56 0.07
N LYS A 81 -23.32 10.85 0.40
CA LYS A 81 -22.84 11.40 1.69
C LYS A 81 -23.33 10.65 2.93
N ASP A 82 -24.59 10.20 2.91
CA ASP A 82 -25.21 9.43 4.00
C ASP A 82 -25.28 7.92 3.71
N GLY A 83 -24.57 7.47 2.69
CA GLY A 83 -24.52 6.08 2.24
C GLY A 83 -23.29 5.32 2.71
N LYS A 84 -23.20 4.07 2.28
CA LYS A 84 -22.03 3.21 2.52
C LYS A 84 -21.28 2.99 1.22
N TYR A 85 -20.00 2.65 1.37
CA TYR A 85 -19.19 2.16 0.26
C TYR A 85 -18.53 0.86 0.66
N VAL A 86 -18.36 -0.03 -0.31
CA VAL A 86 -17.59 -1.26 -0.19
C VAL A 86 -16.63 -1.31 -1.37
N PHE A 87 -15.40 -1.71 -1.11
CA PHE A 87 -14.46 -2.06 -2.17
C PHE A 87 -13.89 -3.46 -1.93
N ARG A 88 -13.52 -4.13 -3.01
CA ARG A 88 -12.88 -5.45 -2.96
C ARG A 88 -11.77 -5.51 -4.00
N PHE A 89 -10.69 -6.20 -3.65
CA PHE A 89 -9.62 -6.49 -4.59
C PHE A 89 -9.82 -7.87 -5.20
N ARG A 90 -9.49 -8.01 -6.50
CA ARG A 90 -9.50 -9.29 -7.21
C ARG A 90 -8.25 -9.47 -8.04
N SER A 91 -7.82 -10.73 -8.16
CA SER A 91 -6.82 -11.15 -9.16
C SER A 91 -7.35 -10.88 -10.59
N PRO A 92 -6.46 -10.75 -11.58
CA PRO A 92 -6.88 -10.55 -12.97
C PRO A 92 -7.60 -11.80 -13.50
N GLU A 93 -8.47 -11.62 -14.49
CA GLU A 93 -9.19 -12.74 -15.10
C GLU A 93 -8.21 -13.76 -15.69
N GLY A 94 -8.45 -15.05 -15.39
CA GLY A 94 -7.58 -16.15 -15.83
C GLY A 94 -6.35 -16.41 -14.95
N ALA A 95 -6.15 -15.66 -13.86
CA ALA A 95 -5.14 -16.03 -12.85
C ALA A 95 -5.48 -17.37 -12.19
N ALA A 96 -4.47 -18.23 -12.02
CA ALA A 96 -4.66 -19.54 -11.40
C ALA A 96 -4.99 -19.43 -9.89
N ASP A 97 -5.64 -20.45 -9.32
CA ASP A 97 -6.13 -20.44 -7.93
C ASP A 97 -5.01 -20.37 -6.87
N ASP A 98 -3.79 -20.76 -7.22
CA ASP A 98 -2.57 -20.62 -6.42
C ASP A 98 -1.94 -19.21 -6.51
N GLN A 99 -2.52 -18.33 -7.32
CA GLN A 99 -2.11 -16.94 -7.55
C GLN A 99 -3.13 -15.97 -6.95
N LYS A 100 -3.68 -16.33 -5.79
CA LYS A 100 -4.63 -15.46 -5.08
C LYS A 100 -3.95 -14.15 -4.71
N LEU A 101 -4.68 -13.07 -4.85
CA LEU A 101 -4.20 -11.75 -4.49
C LEU A 101 -4.08 -11.64 -2.96
N GLY A 102 -2.92 -11.21 -2.47
CA GLY A 102 -2.74 -10.83 -1.07
C GLY A 102 -2.79 -9.31 -0.89
N THR A 103 -3.57 -8.83 0.08
CA THR A 103 -3.62 -7.41 0.45
C THR A 103 -3.46 -7.22 1.95
N GLN A 104 -2.84 -6.12 2.36
CA GLN A 104 -2.65 -5.74 3.76
C GLN A 104 -2.97 -4.25 3.95
N ALA A 105 -3.85 -3.90 4.87
CA ALA A 105 -4.07 -2.50 5.25
C ALA A 105 -2.83 -1.97 5.98
N LEU A 106 -2.27 -0.85 5.52
CA LEU A 106 -1.09 -0.22 6.13
C LEU A 106 -1.46 0.90 7.10
N SER A 107 -2.41 1.74 6.71
CA SER A 107 -2.84 2.89 7.49
C SER A 107 -4.19 3.42 7.03
N VAL A 108 -4.85 4.14 7.93
CA VAL A 108 -6.04 4.95 7.64
C VAL A 108 -5.63 6.42 7.56
N ILE A 109 -6.19 7.14 6.60
CA ILE A 109 -6.05 8.58 6.46
C ILE A 109 -7.24 9.21 7.17
N GLY A 110 -6.96 9.99 8.22
CA GLY A 110 -7.97 10.64 9.04
C GLY A 110 -8.64 11.84 8.39
N THR A 111 -9.58 12.42 9.12
CA THR A 111 -10.34 13.62 8.77
C THR A 111 -9.95 14.80 9.67
N ASP A 112 -10.30 16.01 9.23
CA ASP A 112 -10.25 17.23 10.02
C ASP A 112 -11.45 17.32 10.99
N MET A 113 -11.57 18.46 11.69
CA MET A 113 -12.66 18.73 12.64
C MET A 113 -14.04 18.88 11.98
N GLU A 114 -14.10 19.01 10.66
CA GLU A 114 -15.33 19.09 9.86
C GLU A 114 -15.64 17.75 9.15
N ASP A 115 -15.02 16.65 9.61
CA ASP A 115 -15.12 15.32 9.01
C ASP A 115 -14.65 15.25 7.54
N ARG A 116 -13.80 16.20 7.12
CA ARG A 116 -13.20 16.21 5.78
C ARG A 116 -11.82 15.57 5.80
N GLY A 117 -11.62 14.58 4.93
CA GLY A 117 -10.31 14.05 4.60
C GLY A 117 -9.52 14.98 3.68
N PRO A 118 -8.42 14.49 3.08
CA PRO A 118 -7.66 15.26 2.11
C PRO A 118 -8.51 15.78 0.96
N GLN A 119 -8.23 17.00 0.53
CA GLN A 119 -8.75 17.52 -0.72
C GLN A 119 -8.00 16.89 -1.90
N MET A 120 -8.75 16.42 -2.90
CA MET A 120 -8.17 15.78 -4.08
C MET A 120 -7.46 16.82 -4.95
N ALA A 121 -6.16 16.63 -5.17
CA ALA A 121 -5.37 17.48 -6.07
C ALA A 121 -5.58 17.15 -7.56
N VAL A 122 -6.04 15.93 -7.85
CA VAL A 122 -6.24 15.36 -9.19
C VAL A 122 -7.50 14.49 -9.23
N GLY A 123 -7.94 14.05 -10.41
CA GLY A 123 -9.13 13.21 -10.57
C GLY A 123 -10.40 14.00 -10.31
N PHE A 124 -11.14 13.67 -9.26
CA PHE A 124 -12.22 14.49 -8.71
C PHE A 124 -11.65 15.70 -7.97
N LYS A 125 -10.93 16.54 -8.71
CA LYS A 125 -10.20 17.71 -8.21
C LYS A 125 -11.10 18.58 -7.34
N ASP A 126 -10.52 19.09 -6.26
CA ASP A 126 -11.13 20.00 -5.28
C ASP A 126 -12.20 19.36 -4.38
N ALA A 127 -12.60 18.10 -4.64
CA ALA A 127 -13.48 17.34 -3.75
C ALA A 127 -12.73 16.90 -2.48
N TYR A 128 -13.41 16.90 -1.34
CA TYR A 128 -12.88 16.37 -0.09
C TYR A 128 -13.27 14.90 0.06
N SER A 129 -12.31 14.05 0.42
CA SER A 129 -12.63 12.67 0.78
C SER A 129 -13.24 12.59 2.19
N SER A 130 -13.78 11.44 2.59
CA SER A 130 -14.15 11.12 3.98
C SER A 130 -12.99 10.45 4.72
N GLY A 131 -11.76 10.86 4.44
CA GLY A 131 -10.52 10.17 4.82
C GLY A 131 -10.03 9.23 3.73
N GLY A 132 -9.41 8.11 4.10
CA GLY A 132 -8.90 7.15 3.11
C GLY A 132 -8.19 5.96 3.73
N GLN A 133 -7.77 5.01 2.88
CA GLN A 133 -7.05 3.83 3.31
C GLN A 133 -5.86 3.57 2.41
N VAL A 134 -4.70 3.29 3.00
CA VAL A 134 -3.50 2.88 2.28
C VAL A 134 -3.42 1.37 2.36
N ILE A 135 -3.57 0.71 1.23
CA ILE A 135 -3.56 -0.75 1.10
C ILE A 135 -2.28 -1.15 0.38
N ARG A 136 -1.54 -2.09 0.97
CA ARG A 136 -0.43 -2.77 0.32
C ARG A 136 -0.97 -3.96 -0.48
N VAL A 137 -0.58 -4.05 -1.73
CA VAL A 137 -0.70 -5.28 -2.53
C VAL A 137 0.60 -6.07 -2.36
N LEU A 138 0.48 -7.31 -1.88
CA LEU A 138 1.64 -8.15 -1.61
C LEU A 138 2.28 -8.60 -2.93
N PRO A 139 3.63 -8.57 -3.05
CA PRO A 139 4.30 -9.15 -4.20
C PRO A 139 4.08 -10.66 -4.25
N ARG A 140 4.03 -11.23 -5.47
CA ARG A 140 3.85 -12.69 -5.64
C ARG A 140 4.93 -13.48 -4.90
N ALA A 141 6.16 -13.01 -4.88
CA ALA A 141 7.24 -13.69 -4.17
C ALA A 141 7.02 -13.78 -2.64
N GLU A 142 6.26 -12.86 -2.03
CA GLU A 142 5.89 -12.94 -0.61
C GLU A 142 4.63 -13.78 -0.39
N HIS A 143 3.67 -13.69 -1.31
CA HIS A 143 2.39 -14.39 -1.20
C HIS A 143 2.46 -15.88 -1.62
N ALA A 144 3.15 -16.17 -2.72
CA ALA A 144 3.33 -17.52 -3.29
C ALA A 144 4.56 -18.26 -2.75
N GLY A 145 5.38 -17.64 -1.89
CA GLY A 145 6.62 -18.23 -1.38
C GLY A 145 6.40 -19.22 -0.24
N GLU A 146 6.68 -20.51 -0.47
CA GLU A 146 6.56 -21.59 0.51
C GLU A 146 7.59 -21.53 1.67
N SER A 147 8.72 -20.79 1.49
CA SER A 147 9.81 -20.72 2.48
C SER A 147 10.06 -19.31 3.03
N ASP A 148 10.57 -19.23 4.27
CA ASP A 148 11.01 -17.96 4.90
C ASP A 148 12.12 -17.27 4.09
N ALA A 149 13.00 -18.03 3.43
CA ALA A 149 14.06 -17.49 2.59
C ALA A 149 13.51 -16.81 1.34
N ALA A 150 12.52 -17.40 0.67
CA ALA A 150 11.86 -16.78 -0.49
C ALA A 150 11.15 -15.48 -0.09
N ARG A 151 10.44 -15.48 1.05
CA ARG A 151 9.81 -14.28 1.60
C ARG A 151 10.84 -13.22 1.98
N THR A 152 11.95 -13.61 2.58
CA THR A 152 13.03 -12.67 2.93
C THR A 152 13.68 -12.07 1.68
N ASN A 153 13.97 -12.88 0.66
CA ASN A 153 14.53 -12.38 -0.61
C ASN A 153 13.55 -11.46 -1.35
N ALA A 154 12.25 -11.75 -1.30
CA ALA A 154 11.21 -10.88 -1.85
C ALA A 154 11.18 -9.50 -1.15
N ARG A 155 11.38 -9.48 0.17
CA ARG A 155 11.35 -8.24 0.97
C ARG A 155 12.46 -7.26 0.65
N TRP A 156 13.60 -7.76 0.22
CA TRP A 156 14.75 -6.93 -0.06
C TRP A 156 14.88 -6.57 -1.54
N GLY A 157 14.04 -7.17 -2.39
CA GLY A 157 14.38 -7.38 -3.77
C GLY A 157 15.57 -8.32 -3.82
N LYS A 158 15.53 -9.37 -4.63
CA LYS A 158 16.80 -9.92 -5.09
C LYS A 158 17.46 -8.75 -5.83
N VAL A 159 18.52 -8.17 -5.27
CA VAL A 159 19.34 -7.15 -5.93
C VAL A 159 20.14 -7.85 -7.03
N GLU A 160 19.43 -8.50 -7.95
CA GLU A 160 19.97 -9.23 -9.08
C GLU A 160 19.87 -8.29 -10.28
N GLY A 161 20.74 -7.29 -10.29
CA GLY A 161 20.93 -6.40 -11.44
C GLY A 161 20.59 -4.93 -11.18
N LYS A 162 21.00 -4.08 -12.12
CA LYS A 162 20.77 -2.63 -12.10
C LYS A 162 19.30 -2.25 -12.33
N ASP A 163 18.50 -3.19 -12.80
CA ASP A 163 17.08 -2.99 -13.16
C ASP A 163 16.12 -3.53 -12.08
N ALA A 164 16.64 -3.89 -10.90
CA ALA A 164 15.83 -4.37 -9.78
C ALA A 164 14.95 -3.24 -9.23
N LEU A 165 13.65 -3.48 -9.21
CA LEU A 165 12.68 -2.53 -8.67
C LEU A 165 12.66 -2.56 -7.13
N PRO A 166 12.35 -1.44 -6.47
CA PRO A 166 12.27 -1.40 -5.02
C PRO A 166 11.25 -2.42 -4.49
N PRO A 167 11.54 -3.13 -3.40
CA PRO A 167 10.63 -4.11 -2.86
C PRO A 167 9.38 -3.45 -2.26
N ALA A 168 8.21 -4.00 -2.59
CA ALA A 168 6.95 -3.64 -1.96
C ALA A 168 6.71 -4.47 -0.69
N ASP A 169 7.72 -4.63 0.17
CA ASP A 169 7.52 -5.19 1.51
C ASP A 169 6.71 -4.23 2.39
N GLU A 170 6.36 -4.60 3.63
CA GLU A 170 5.53 -3.70 4.46
C GLU A 170 6.18 -2.32 4.61
N ARG A 171 7.51 -2.26 4.79
CA ARG A 171 8.22 -0.98 4.99
C ARG A 171 8.39 -0.23 3.68
N GLY A 172 8.81 -0.91 2.62
CA GLY A 172 8.91 -0.37 1.28
C GLY A 172 7.57 0.19 0.81
N ALA A 173 6.46 -0.53 1.01
CA ALA A 173 5.13 -0.02 0.68
C ALA A 173 4.76 1.23 1.49
N ARG A 174 5.09 1.30 2.79
CA ARG A 174 4.90 2.52 3.60
C ARG A 174 5.76 3.68 3.10
N SER A 175 7.01 3.40 2.72
CA SER A 175 7.94 4.37 2.14
C SER A 175 7.40 4.96 0.83
N LEU A 176 6.95 4.11 -0.11
CA LEU A 176 6.32 4.53 -1.35
C LEU A 176 5.12 5.46 -1.10
N ALA A 177 4.24 5.07 -0.17
CA ALA A 177 3.09 5.89 0.20
C ALA A 177 3.50 7.23 0.82
N ALA A 178 4.55 7.25 1.65
CA ALA A 178 5.06 8.46 2.29
C ALA A 178 5.71 9.42 1.30
N ILE A 179 6.53 8.91 0.37
CA ILE A 179 7.18 9.72 -0.68
C ILE A 179 6.11 10.45 -1.50
N LEU A 180 5.03 9.78 -1.87
CA LEU A 180 3.97 10.37 -2.68
C LEU A 180 3.04 11.29 -1.88
N ARG A 181 2.80 10.97 -0.60
CA ARG A 181 1.99 11.83 0.28
C ARG A 181 2.70 13.15 0.64
N TYR A 182 3.99 13.10 0.98
CA TYR A 182 4.74 14.26 1.46
C TYR A 182 5.58 14.95 0.38
N GLY A 183 5.95 14.22 -0.67
CA GLY A 183 6.65 14.73 -1.85
C GLY A 183 5.72 14.91 -3.05
N GLY A 184 4.40 14.96 -2.85
CA GLY A 184 3.40 14.96 -3.93
C GLY A 184 3.53 16.12 -4.93
N SER A 185 4.21 17.21 -4.58
CA SER A 185 4.53 18.29 -5.53
C SER A 185 5.52 17.88 -6.63
N ASP A 186 6.32 16.85 -6.36
CA ASP A 186 7.41 16.42 -7.25
C ASP A 186 6.95 15.40 -8.28
N PHE A 187 5.72 14.89 -8.14
CA PHE A 187 5.15 13.87 -9.00
C PHE A 187 3.78 14.30 -9.51
N THR A 188 3.56 14.17 -10.82
CA THR A 188 2.23 14.42 -11.40
C THR A 188 1.45 13.13 -11.50
N PHE A 189 0.13 13.24 -11.39
CA PHE A 189 -0.79 12.13 -11.52
C PHE A 189 -1.61 12.24 -12.80
N HIS A 190 -1.84 11.10 -13.44
CA HIS A 190 -2.76 10.95 -14.55
C HIS A 190 -3.93 10.06 -14.11
N CYS A 191 -5.14 10.59 -14.23
CA CYS A 191 -6.36 9.91 -13.79
C CYS A 191 -7.18 9.42 -14.97
N VAL A 192 -7.64 8.18 -14.89
CA VAL A 192 -8.55 7.55 -15.85
C VAL A 192 -9.72 6.95 -15.08
N GLY A 193 -10.92 7.11 -15.60
CA GLY A 193 -12.13 6.59 -14.97
C GLY A 193 -13.39 7.24 -15.51
N ASP A 194 -14.49 7.07 -14.78
CA ASP A 194 -15.81 7.61 -15.11
C ASP A 194 -16.24 8.67 -14.09
N THR A 195 -17.53 9.05 -14.11
CA THR A 195 -18.09 10.05 -13.22
C THR A 195 -18.15 9.62 -11.75
N SER A 196 -18.01 8.32 -11.46
CA SER A 196 -18.15 7.72 -10.13
C SER A 196 -16.81 7.25 -9.56
N VAL A 197 -15.88 6.81 -10.39
CA VAL A 197 -14.58 6.29 -9.98
C VAL A 197 -13.46 6.86 -10.85
N GLN A 198 -12.38 7.32 -10.23
CA GLN A 198 -11.15 7.74 -10.88
C GLN A 198 -9.96 6.95 -10.35
N VAL A 199 -9.11 6.44 -11.24
CA VAL A 199 -7.85 5.78 -10.91
C VAL A 199 -6.71 6.68 -11.37
N CYS A 200 -6.00 7.25 -10.40
CA CYS A 200 -4.89 8.17 -10.61
C CYS A 200 -3.55 7.44 -10.40
N THR A 201 -2.65 7.54 -11.39
CA THR A 201 -1.35 6.86 -11.37
C THR A 201 -0.23 7.80 -11.78
N ILE A 202 1.01 7.44 -11.48
CA ILE A 202 2.20 8.17 -11.89
C ILE A 202 2.55 7.81 -13.36
N PRO A 203 2.74 8.79 -14.26
CA PRO A 203 3.21 8.57 -15.62
C PRO A 203 4.54 7.79 -15.69
N GLN A 204 4.68 6.92 -16.69
CA GLN A 204 5.84 6.02 -16.84
C GLN A 204 7.20 6.73 -16.85
N ASN A 205 7.28 7.96 -17.37
CA ASN A 205 8.52 8.72 -17.40
C ASN A 205 9.00 9.23 -16.02
N GLN A 206 8.14 9.20 -14.98
CA GLN A 206 8.49 9.64 -13.63
C GLN A 206 8.86 8.48 -12.69
N TRP A 207 8.55 7.24 -13.09
CA TRP A 207 8.88 6.04 -12.31
C TRP A 207 10.37 5.89 -11.99
N PRO A 208 11.33 6.14 -12.90
CA PRO A 208 12.75 6.04 -12.56
C PRO A 208 13.17 6.95 -11.39
N THR A 209 12.63 8.17 -11.34
CA THR A 209 12.88 9.11 -10.24
C THR A 209 12.22 8.64 -8.94
N LEU A 210 10.99 8.11 -9.03
CA LEU A 210 10.28 7.54 -7.88
C LEU A 210 11.02 6.33 -7.32
N ASP A 211 11.43 5.40 -8.17
CA ASP A 211 12.16 4.19 -7.78
C ASP A 211 13.50 4.52 -7.11
N MET A 212 14.23 5.52 -7.62
CA MET A 212 15.46 5.99 -6.99
C MET A 212 15.21 6.55 -5.58
N ARG A 213 14.19 7.41 -5.43
CA ARG A 213 13.82 7.96 -4.11
C ARG A 213 13.35 6.87 -3.15
N TRP A 214 12.59 5.91 -3.67
CA TRP A 214 12.08 4.78 -2.90
C TRP A 214 13.22 3.87 -2.40
N TRP A 215 14.17 3.52 -3.26
CA TRP A 215 15.39 2.83 -2.84
C TRP A 215 16.18 3.60 -1.80
N ARG A 216 16.33 4.93 -1.99
CA ARG A 216 17.04 5.79 -1.04
C ARG A 216 16.37 5.77 0.34
N ASP A 217 15.06 5.98 0.41
CA ASP A 217 14.32 5.99 1.67
C ASP A 217 14.38 4.62 2.39
N ILE A 218 14.29 3.51 1.63
CA ILE A 218 14.50 2.15 2.17
C ILE A 218 15.91 2.01 2.76
N ALA A 219 16.93 2.53 2.08
CA ALA A 219 18.32 2.47 2.53
C ALA A 219 18.58 3.34 3.76
N GLU A 220 18.07 4.58 3.78
CA GLU A 220 18.17 5.51 4.92
C GLU A 220 17.48 4.92 6.15
N ALA A 221 16.24 4.45 6.02
CA ALA A 221 15.51 3.79 7.11
C ALA A 221 16.18 2.50 7.59
N ARG A 222 17.06 1.88 6.78
CA ARG A 222 17.88 0.75 7.22
C ARG A 222 19.08 1.22 8.03
N LEU A 223 19.80 2.25 7.58
CA LEU A 223 20.93 2.83 8.31
C LEU A 223 20.49 3.31 9.69
N GLU A 224 19.40 4.06 9.77
CA GLU A 224 18.84 4.53 11.05
C GLU A 224 18.55 3.39 12.03
N ARG A 225 18.07 2.25 11.54
CA ARG A 225 17.85 1.07 12.38
C ARG A 225 19.15 0.47 12.88
N LEU A 226 20.15 0.35 12.00
CA LEU A 226 21.45 -0.17 12.41
C LEU A 226 22.05 0.72 13.49
N ASP A 227 21.94 2.04 13.35
CA ASP A 227 22.38 3.01 14.34
C ASP A 227 21.59 2.91 15.64
N TYR A 228 20.25 2.84 15.58
CA TYR A 228 19.41 2.68 16.77
C TYR A 228 19.68 1.36 17.51
N HIS A 229 19.86 0.26 16.77
CA HIS A 229 20.20 -1.04 17.35
C HIS A 229 21.59 -1.03 17.99
N ALA A 230 22.57 -0.37 17.37
CA ALA A 230 23.88 -0.16 17.95
C ALA A 230 23.77 0.68 19.24
N LEU A 231 23.07 1.82 19.21
CA LEU A 231 22.87 2.70 20.37
C LEU A 231 22.16 2.00 21.53
N ARG A 232 21.04 1.31 21.28
CA ARG A 232 20.32 0.56 22.32
C ARG A 232 21.21 -0.45 23.01
N ARG A 233 22.06 -1.16 22.25
CA ARG A 233 23.03 -2.09 22.82
C ARG A 233 24.21 -1.40 23.51
N CYS A 234 24.62 -0.19 23.14
CA CYS A 234 25.59 0.57 23.94
C CYS A 234 25.03 0.88 25.32
N TYR A 235 23.76 1.29 25.40
CA TYR A 235 23.10 1.50 26.68
C TYR A 235 23.04 0.19 27.49
N ASP A 236 22.64 -0.92 26.87
CA ASP A 236 22.57 -2.23 27.53
C ASP A 236 23.96 -2.81 27.92
N SER A 237 25.02 -2.56 27.13
CA SER A 237 26.39 -3.08 27.33
C SER A 237 27.27 -2.20 28.22
N SER A 238 26.88 -0.94 28.46
CA SER A 238 27.51 -0.06 29.46
C SER A 238 27.48 -0.68 30.87
N TRP A 239 26.59 -1.63 31.13
CA TRP A 239 26.59 -2.47 32.33
C TRP A 239 27.76 -3.49 32.35
N LEU A 240 28.17 -4.05 31.21
CA LEU A 240 29.10 -5.20 31.13
C LEU A 240 30.54 -4.86 30.70
N GLY A 241 30.86 -3.58 30.48
CA GLY A 241 32.23 -3.10 30.28
C GLY A 241 32.77 -3.22 28.86
N GLY A 242 32.82 -2.09 28.15
CA GLY A 242 33.91 -1.77 27.20
C GLY A 242 33.86 -2.33 25.77
N GLY A 243 32.70 -2.47 25.13
CA GLY A 243 32.62 -2.74 23.68
C GLY A 243 32.53 -1.46 22.82
N THR A 244 33.09 -1.49 21.60
CA THR A 244 32.80 -0.46 20.57
C THR A 244 31.53 -0.85 19.81
N CYS A 245 30.65 0.12 19.57
CA CYS A 245 29.34 -0.07 18.97
C CYS A 245 29.34 0.38 17.50
N ASP A 246 29.79 -0.48 16.59
CA ASP A 246 29.72 -0.18 15.17
C ASP A 246 28.55 -0.93 14.51
N PRO A 247 27.77 -0.29 13.62
CA PRO A 247 26.73 -0.96 12.85
C PRO A 247 27.33 -1.97 11.87
N ASP A 248 26.77 -3.19 11.80
CA ASP A 248 27.16 -4.21 10.80
C ASP A 248 26.30 -4.08 9.53
N PRO A 249 26.85 -3.70 8.37
CA PRO A 249 26.08 -3.59 7.14
C PRO A 249 25.61 -4.94 6.57
N LYS A 250 26.16 -6.07 7.03
CA LYS A 250 25.85 -7.43 6.53
C LYS A 250 24.80 -8.17 7.37
N SER A 251 24.43 -7.64 8.52
CA SER A 251 23.49 -8.29 9.44
C SER A 251 22.55 -7.27 10.08
N ASN A 252 21.31 -7.66 10.37
CA ASN A 252 20.44 -6.85 11.23
C ASN A 252 20.82 -7.00 12.72
N GLU A 253 21.78 -7.87 13.03
CA GLU A 253 22.42 -8.00 14.34
C GLU A 253 23.79 -7.33 14.28
N PRO A 254 24.15 -6.45 15.23
CA PRO A 254 25.46 -5.82 15.22
C PRO A 254 26.56 -6.86 15.45
N ALA A 255 27.68 -6.70 14.75
CA ALA A 255 28.87 -7.53 14.94
C ALA A 255 29.58 -7.15 16.25
N TYR A 256 29.95 -8.17 17.04
CA TYR A 256 30.76 -7.96 18.23
C TYR A 256 32.23 -7.84 17.81
N PHE A 257 32.78 -6.64 17.93
CA PHE A 257 34.23 -6.47 17.98
C PHE A 257 34.66 -6.41 19.44
N ARG A 258 35.15 -7.54 19.96
CA ARG A 258 35.94 -7.50 21.20
C ARG A 258 37.28 -6.87 20.87
N LYS A 259 37.67 -5.83 21.62
CA LYS A 259 39.08 -5.43 21.68
C LYS A 259 39.89 -6.50 22.39
#